data_AF-A0A2A6EB26-F1
#
_entry.id   AF-A0A2A6EB26-F1
#
_cell.length_a   1.000
_cell.length_b   1.000
_cell.length_c   1.000
_cell.angle_alpha   90.00
_cell.angle_beta   90.00
_cell.angle_gamma   90.00
#
_symmetry.space_group_name_H-M   'P 1'
#
loop_
_entity.id
_entity.type
_entity.pdbx_description
1 polymer ?
#
loop_
_entity_poly.entity_id
_entity_poly.type
_entity_poly.pdbx_seq_one_letter_code
_entity_poly.pdbx_strand_id
1 'polypeptide(L)'
;MDKKETKQTDPKYYEYAIKISSHLSKMLMNEECKSYIGYDELLEGDNFTHFIHALSNVVPCIFVSKFAPEMGVSNHLQMNHLANRLCFNFMGKED
;
A
#
# COMPACT_ATOMS: atom_id res chain seq x y z
N MET A 1 -35.45 23.44 8.29
CA MET A 1 -35.09 22.03 8.06
C MET A 1 -33.58 21.97 8.00
N ASP A 2 -32.95 21.55 9.09
CA ASP A 2 -31.51 21.35 9.17
C ASP A 2 -31.09 20.27 8.18
N LYS A 3 -30.27 20.65 7.20
CA LYS A 3 -29.52 19.68 6.40
C LYS A 3 -28.49 19.06 7.35
N LYS A 4 -28.81 17.89 7.92
CA LYS A 4 -27.80 17.04 8.55
C LYS A 4 -26.78 16.69 7.48
N GLU A 5 -25.63 17.35 7.51
CA GLU A 5 -24.42 16.88 6.82
C GLU A 5 -24.10 15.50 7.41
N THR A 6 -24.49 14.45 6.68
CA THR A 6 -23.93 13.12 6.87
C THR A 6 -22.45 13.22 6.53
N LYS A 7 -21.59 13.33 7.56
CA LYS A 7 -20.15 13.08 7.40
C LYS A 7 -20.01 11.65 6.90
N GLN A 8 -19.81 11.49 5.59
CA GLN A 8 -19.35 10.24 5.01
C GLN A 8 -17.97 10.00 5.59
N THR A 9 -17.88 9.07 6.53
CA THR A 9 -16.61 8.66 7.11
C THR A 9 -15.81 7.95 6.03
N ASP A 10 -14.61 8.44 5.75
CA ASP A 10 -13.69 7.83 4.80
C ASP A 10 -13.61 6.31 5.01
N PRO A 11 -13.67 5.50 3.94
CA PRO A 11 -13.50 4.05 4.05
C PRO A 11 -12.19 3.69 4.78
N LYS A 12 -12.20 2.62 5.58
CA LYS A 12 -11.03 2.20 6.38
C LYS A 12 -9.74 2.03 5.57
N TYR A 13 -9.84 1.63 4.30
CA TYR A 13 -8.67 1.52 3.43
C TYR A 13 -7.96 2.87 3.21
N TYR A 14 -8.70 3.99 3.22
CA TYR A 14 -8.14 5.33 3.08
C TYR A 14 -7.35 5.74 4.32
N GLU A 15 -7.86 5.44 5.51
CA GLU A 15 -7.14 5.62 6.77
C GLU A 15 -5.81 4.85 6.77
N TYR A 16 -5.82 3.60 6.30
CA TYR A 16 -4.60 2.81 6.18
C TYR A 16 -3.66 3.36 5.11
N ALA A 17 -4.18 3.83 3.97
CA ALA A 17 -3.38 4.45 2.92
C ALA A 17 -2.62 5.68 3.44
N ILE A 18 -3.27 6.55 4.22
CA ILE A 18 -2.61 7.72 4.84
C ILE A 18 -1.49 7.29 5.79
N LYS A 19 -1.75 6.30 6.65
CA LYS A 19 -0.74 5.80 7.60
C LYS A 19 0.48 5.22 6.87
N ILE A 20 0.25 4.39 5.87
CA ILE A 20 1.31 3.77 5.08
C ILE A 20 2.09 4.84 4.30
N SER A 21 1.41 5.75 3.60
CA SER A 21 2.07 6.79 2.81
C SER A 21 2.89 7.73 3.69
N SER A 22 2.42 8.07 4.90
CA SER A 22 3.20 8.87 5.85
C SER A 22 4.53 8.21 6.23
N HIS A 23 4.55 6.90 6.43
CA HIS A 23 5.79 6.16 6.69
C HIS A 23 6.71 6.11 5.48
N LEU A 24 6.16 5.93 4.27
CA LEU A 24 6.93 5.98 3.03
C LEU A 24 7.52 7.39 2.81
N SER A 25 6.77 8.46 3.06
CA SER A 25 7.29 9.82 2.97
C SER A 25 8.44 10.06 3.94
N LYS A 26 8.36 9.58 5.18
CA LYS A 26 9.48 9.66 6.13
C LYS A 26 10.71 8.89 5.64
N MET A 27 10.51 7.71 5.04
CA MET A 27 11.58 6.91 4.46
C MET A 27 12.33 7.66 3.34
N LEU A 28 11.62 8.48 2.56
CA LEU A 28 12.21 9.15 1.38
C LEU A 28 12.62 10.60 1.62
N MET A 29 12.15 11.24 2.69
CA MET A 29 12.32 12.68 2.92
C MET A 29 12.97 13.04 4.26
N ASN A 30 13.20 12.08 5.16
CA ASN A 30 13.84 12.34 6.44
C ASN A 30 15.14 11.54 6.57
N GLU A 31 16.28 12.21 6.44
CA GLU A 31 17.62 11.62 6.58
C GLU A 31 17.88 10.99 7.95
N GLU A 32 17.17 11.42 8.99
CA GLU A 32 17.25 10.82 10.33
C GLU A 32 16.43 9.51 10.45
N CYS A 33 15.63 9.17 9.43
CA CYS A 33 14.91 7.91 9.40
C CYS A 33 15.92 6.76 9.33
N LYS A 34 15.83 5.79 10.25
CA LYS A 34 16.71 4.60 10.25
C LYS A 34 16.71 3.84 8.92
N SER A 35 15.59 3.90 8.20
CA SER A 35 15.41 3.27 6.89
C SER A 35 15.46 4.27 5.75
N TYR A 36 16.07 5.45 5.94
CA TYR A 36 16.14 6.49 4.92
C TYR A 36 16.74 5.94 3.61
N ILE A 37 16.14 6.33 2.49
CA ILE A 37 16.65 6.06 1.14
C ILE A 37 16.91 7.43 0.51
N GLY A 38 18.14 7.64 0.04
CA GLY A 38 18.54 8.89 -0.60
C GLY A 38 17.74 9.14 -1.88
N TYR A 39 17.39 10.39 -2.17
CA TYR A 39 16.69 10.71 -3.42
C TYR A 39 17.52 10.34 -4.65
N ASP A 40 18.82 10.65 -4.62
CA ASP A 40 19.75 10.32 -5.71
C ASP A 40 19.93 8.81 -5.85
N GLU A 41 20.04 8.07 -4.74
CA GLU A 41 20.07 6.60 -4.71
C GLU A 41 18.80 6.00 -5.32
N LEU A 42 17.62 6.54 -4.95
CA LEU A 42 16.34 6.05 -5.44
C LEU A 42 16.22 6.19 -6.96
N LEU A 43 16.79 7.25 -7.55
CA LEU A 43 16.75 7.52 -8.98
C LEU A 43 17.91 6.87 -9.77
N GLU A 44 18.85 6.24 -9.09
CA GLU A 44 19.98 5.59 -9.74
C GLU A 44 19.53 4.30 -10.46
N GLY A 45 19.71 4.27 -11.79
CA GLY A 45 19.41 3.10 -12.61
C GLY A 45 17.98 2.59 -12.43
N ASP A 46 17.85 1.32 -12.06
CA ASP A 46 16.56 0.64 -11.88
C ASP A 46 16.05 0.67 -10.42
N ASN A 47 16.68 1.44 -9.52
CA ASN A 47 16.35 1.41 -8.09
C ASN A 47 14.91 1.80 -7.81
N PHE A 48 14.37 2.82 -8.48
CA PHE A 48 12.97 3.18 -8.30
C PHE A 48 12.02 2.06 -8.77
N THR A 49 12.36 1.38 -9.88
CA THR A 49 11.60 0.23 -10.36
C THR A 49 11.63 -0.92 -9.34
N HIS A 50 12.80 -1.22 -8.77
CA HIS A 50 12.95 -2.21 -7.70
C HIS A 50 12.15 -1.82 -6.46
N PHE A 51 12.15 -0.55 -6.07
CA PHE A 51 11.38 -0.04 -4.94
C PHE A 51 9.88 -0.24 -5.15
N ILE A 52 9.36 0.14 -6.33
CA ILE A 52 7.94 -0.04 -6.65
C ILE A 52 7.58 -1.53 -6.72
N HIS A 53 8.43 -2.38 -7.29
CA HIS A 53 8.21 -3.83 -7.30
C HIS A 53 8.17 -4.40 -5.87
N ALA A 54 9.09 -3.99 -5.00
CA ALA A 54 9.11 -4.40 -3.61
C ALA A 54 7.84 -3.96 -2.87
N LEU A 55 7.42 -2.70 -3.04
CA LEU A 55 6.23 -2.13 -2.39
C LEU A 55 4.92 -2.78 -2.86
N SER A 56 4.80 -3.07 -4.15
CA SER A 56 3.53 -3.52 -4.75
C SER A 56 3.37 -5.05 -4.81
N ASN A 57 4.47 -5.81 -4.82
CA ASN A 57 4.43 -7.27 -4.99
C ASN A 57 5.05 -8.00 -3.81
N VAL A 58 6.32 -7.71 -3.50
CA VAL A 58 7.11 -8.49 -2.53
C VAL A 58 6.59 -8.28 -1.10
N VAL A 59 6.46 -7.03 -0.66
CA VAL A 59 5.98 -6.69 0.69
C VAL A 59 4.56 -7.21 0.91
N PRO A 60 3.57 -6.98 0.01
CA PRO A 60 2.23 -7.55 0.18
C PRO A 60 2.24 -9.08 0.24
N CYS A 61 3.02 -9.74 -0.60
CA CYS A 61 3.13 -11.20 -0.59
C CYS A 61 3.64 -11.70 0.78
N ILE A 62 4.73 -11.12 1.30
CA ILE A 62 5.27 -11.45 2.63
C ILE A 62 4.22 -11.18 3.71
N PHE A 63 3.56 -10.02 3.66
CA PHE A 63 2.64 -9.57 4.69
C PHE A 63 1.40 -10.47 4.78
N VAL A 64 0.75 -10.76 3.65
CA VAL A 64 -0.42 -11.64 3.60
C VAL A 64 -0.04 -13.06 4.01
N SER A 65 1.06 -13.60 3.47
CA SER A 65 1.52 -14.96 3.83
C SER A 65 1.78 -15.11 5.33
N LYS A 66 2.25 -14.04 6.00
CA LYS A 66 2.61 -14.04 7.41
C LYS A 66 1.42 -13.77 8.34
N PHE A 67 0.57 -12.80 8.01
CA PHE A 67 -0.46 -12.29 8.94
C PHE A 67 -1.87 -12.75 8.59
N ALA A 68 -2.10 -13.25 7.38
CA ALA A 68 -3.40 -13.76 6.93
C ALA A 68 -3.20 -15.00 6.01
N PRO A 69 -2.55 -16.07 6.51
CA PRO A 69 -2.24 -17.26 5.70
C PRO A 69 -3.49 -17.92 5.09
N GLU A 70 -4.66 -17.74 5.71
CA GLU A 70 -5.95 -18.19 5.20
C GLU A 70 -6.34 -17.54 3.86
N MET A 71 -5.72 -16.43 3.47
CA MET A 71 -5.90 -15.80 2.16
C MET A 71 -5.19 -16.54 1.02
N GLY A 72 -4.38 -17.56 1.32
CA GLY A 72 -3.84 -18.50 0.34
C GLY A 72 -2.76 -17.92 -0.58
N VAL A 73 -2.01 -16.92 -0.11
CA VAL A 73 -0.87 -16.35 -0.84
C VAL A 73 0.42 -17.05 -0.40
N SER A 74 1.15 -17.62 -1.35
CA SER A 74 2.50 -18.18 -1.14
C SER A 74 3.52 -17.70 -2.18
N ASN A 75 3.07 -16.97 -3.21
CA ASN A 75 3.93 -16.39 -4.25
C ASN A 75 3.31 -15.13 -4.87
N HIS A 76 4.12 -14.43 -5.68
CA HIS A 76 3.72 -13.16 -6.30
C HIS A 76 2.51 -13.27 -7.25
N LEU A 77 2.35 -14.40 -7.95
CA LEU A 77 1.22 -14.60 -8.86
C LEU A 77 -0.11 -14.65 -8.08
N GLN A 78 -0.14 -15.40 -6.98
CA GLN A 78 -1.31 -15.47 -6.10
C GLN A 78 -1.60 -14.13 -5.43
N MET A 79 -0.57 -13.40 -5.01
CA MET A 79 -0.73 -12.04 -4.49
C MET A 79 -1.36 -11.12 -5.54
N ASN A 80 -0.90 -11.17 -6.79
CA ASN A 80 -1.46 -10.37 -7.88
C ASN A 80 -2.92 -10.73 -8.18
N HIS A 81 -3.29 -12.01 -8.15
CA HIS A 81 -4.68 -12.42 -8.27
C HIS A 81 -5.54 -11.87 -7.11
N LEU A 82 -5.03 -11.92 -5.88
CA LEU A 82 -5.71 -11.34 -4.73
C LEU A 82 -5.87 -9.81 -4.88
N ALA A 83 -4.81 -9.10 -5.25
CA ALA A 83 -4.82 -7.65 -5.44
C ALA A 83 -5.87 -7.24 -6.49
N ASN A 84 -5.90 -7.92 -7.64
CA ASN A 84 -6.90 -7.66 -8.68
C ASN A 84 -8.33 -7.87 -8.17
N ARG A 85 -8.58 -8.96 -7.43
CA ARG A 85 -9.91 -9.21 -6.81
C ARG A 85 -10.28 -8.10 -5.83
N LEU A 86 -9.34 -7.60 -5.03
CA LEU A 86 -9.57 -6.48 -4.12
C LEU A 86 -9.92 -5.21 -4.90
N CYS A 87 -9.20 -4.88 -5.97
CA CYS A 87 -9.55 -3.75 -6.85
C CYS A 87 -11.00 -3.86 -7.32
N PHE A 88 -11.41 -5.00 -7.87
CA PHE A 88 -12.82 -5.19 -8.29
C PHE A 88 -13.82 -5.04 -7.14
N ASN A 89 -13.50 -5.59 -5.96
CA ASN A 89 -14.37 -5.50 -4.78
C ASN A 89 -14.54 -4.08 -4.23
N PHE A 90 -13.53 -3.22 -4.41
CA PHE A 90 -13.59 -1.82 -4.01
C PHE A 90 -14.06 -0.89 -5.13
N MET A 91 -13.87 -1.25 -6.41
CA MET A 91 -14.44 -0.53 -7.55
C MET A 91 -15.94 -0.74 -7.68
N GLY A 92 -16.45 -1.94 -7.39
CA GLY A 92 -17.89 -2.26 -7.44
C GLY A 92 -18.70 -1.74 -6.25
N LYS A 93 -18.05 -0.99 -5.34
CA LYS A 93 -18.68 -0.27 -4.23
C LYS A 93 -18.58 1.22 -4.53
N GLU A 94 -19.38 1.68 -5.49
CA GLU A 94 -19.58 3.13 -5.67
C GLU A 94 -20.25 3.71 -4.41
N ASP A 95 -19.82 4.91 -4.03
CA ASP A 95 -20.38 5.75 -2.95
C ASP A 95 -21.87 6.08 -3.17
#